data_AF-A0A0M8SNG2-F1
#
_entry.id   AF-A0A0M8SNG2-F1
#
_cell.length_a   1.000
_cell.length_b   1.000
_cell.length_c   1.000
_cell.angle_alpha   90.00
_cell.angle_beta   90.00
_cell.angle_gamma   90.00
#
_symmetry.space_group_name_H-M   'P 1'
#
loop_
_entity.id
_entity.type
_entity.pdbx_description
1 polymer ?
#
loop_
_entity_poly.entity_id
_entity_poly.type
_entity_poly.pdbx_seq_one_letter_code
_entity_poly.pdbx_strand_id
1 'polypeptide(L)'
;MALFGRGKRHGAASGEGCPDHKPCNKLAGIPLHDLDSRLRLVVTPIADLGSDSITAQLGGGLAALLVAMDLPSTGGAHAVPAHFTPRWNSTSPDLLARALGNMERDRLAIESLAGGNGGPALYVVTGQDGLPGAAHVLRLEQVLGQRLPHGALVAMPSNNRFYAVPIHSGDDLGLLDTLVSAVRGLAEQGPVLSQDVFWLHDGQLDPLNATVKDGELRYFPSDAFKQLLPQLRRDHSH
;
A
#
# COMPACT_ATOMS: atom_id res chain seq x y z
N MET A 1 -13.67 12.67 1.46
CA MET A 1 -12.27 12.94 1.11
C MET A 1 -12.02 12.41 -0.29
N ALA A 2 -11.65 13.28 -1.24
CA ALA A 2 -11.48 12.89 -2.65
C ALA A 2 -10.01 12.51 -2.89
N LEU A 3 -9.70 11.21 -2.92
CA LEU A 3 -8.35 10.65 -3.13
C LEU A 3 -7.90 10.64 -4.61
N PHE A 4 -8.60 11.33 -5.50
CA PHE A 4 -8.36 11.24 -6.95
C PHE A 4 -8.02 12.61 -7.54
N GLY A 5 -6.72 12.87 -7.70
CA GLY A 5 -6.23 14.02 -8.45
C GLY A 5 -6.49 13.87 -9.96
N ARG A 6 -7.01 14.93 -10.60
CA ARG A 6 -7.20 15.01 -12.06
C ARG A 6 -5.86 14.85 -12.78
N GLY A 7 -5.64 13.72 -13.45
CA GLY A 7 -4.50 13.52 -14.34
C GLY A 7 -4.55 14.44 -15.57
N LYS A 8 -3.44 15.11 -15.88
CA LYS A 8 -3.21 15.85 -17.12
C LYS A 8 -3.18 14.90 -18.32
N ARG A 9 -3.97 15.19 -19.36
CA ARG A 9 -3.87 14.53 -20.67
C ARG A 9 -2.55 14.94 -21.34
N HIS A 10 -1.60 14.01 -21.45
CA HIS A 10 -0.43 14.15 -22.31
C HIS A 10 -0.56 13.27 -23.56
N GLY A 11 -0.11 13.83 -24.69
CA GLY A 11 -0.36 13.35 -26.05
C GLY A 11 0.31 12.00 -26.39
N ALA A 12 -0.23 11.42 -27.46
CA ALA A 12 0.11 10.11 -28.00
C ALA A 12 1.62 9.95 -28.28
N ALA A 13 2.22 8.98 -27.59
CA ALA A 13 3.48 8.38 -28.02
C ALA A 13 3.18 7.17 -28.91
N SER A 14 3.81 7.20 -30.08
CA SER A 14 3.98 6.19 -31.12
C SER A 14 3.91 4.71 -30.71
N GLY A 15 3.13 3.91 -31.46
CA GLY A 15 3.77 2.99 -32.41
C GLY A 15 3.46 1.49 -32.34
N GLU A 16 2.86 0.96 -31.27
CA GLU A 16 2.33 -0.40 -31.27
C GLU A 16 0.82 -0.34 -31.08
N GLY A 17 0.06 -0.96 -31.99
CA GLY A 17 -1.36 -1.15 -31.76
C GLY A 17 -1.55 -1.99 -30.51
N CYS A 18 -2.53 -1.63 -29.67
CA CYS A 18 -3.00 -2.41 -28.52
C CYS A 18 -3.05 -3.95 -28.73
N PRO A 19 -3.42 -4.51 -29.91
CA PRO A 19 -3.38 -5.96 -30.14
C PRO A 19 -2.00 -6.62 -30.15
N ASP A 20 -0.88 -5.89 -30.23
CA ASP A 20 0.47 -6.48 -30.20
C ASP A 20 1.14 -6.37 -28.82
N HIS A 21 0.53 -5.62 -27.89
CA HIS A 21 1.06 -5.41 -26.56
C HIS A 21 0.71 -6.60 -25.63
N LYS A 22 1.73 -7.34 -25.17
CA LYS A 22 1.57 -8.59 -24.38
C LYS A 22 0.57 -8.50 -23.21
N PRO A 23 0.59 -7.45 -22.35
CA PRO A 23 -0.40 -7.29 -21.29
C PRO A 23 -1.84 -7.19 -21.80
N CYS A 24 -2.07 -6.45 -22.89
CA CYS A 24 -3.40 -6.25 -23.46
C CYS A 24 -3.97 -7.55 -24.01
N ASN A 25 -3.14 -8.38 -24.66
CA ASN A 25 -3.56 -9.69 -25.17
C ASN A 25 -3.99 -10.65 -24.06
N LYS A 26 -3.26 -10.68 -22.95
CA LYS A 26 -3.64 -11.50 -21.79
C LYS A 26 -4.97 -11.05 -21.19
N LEU A 27 -5.14 -9.74 -20.97
CA LEU A 27 -6.38 -9.19 -20.42
C LEU A 27 -7.58 -9.36 -21.39
N ALA A 28 -7.34 -9.27 -22.69
CA ALA A 28 -8.37 -9.40 -23.71
C ALA A 28 -9.01 -10.81 -23.74
N GLY A 29 -8.22 -11.84 -23.41
CA GLY A 29 -8.68 -13.23 -23.35
C GLY A 29 -9.56 -13.59 -22.13
N ILE A 30 -9.68 -12.69 -21.14
CA ILE A 30 -10.45 -12.94 -19.92
C ILE A 30 -11.86 -12.36 -20.08
N PRO A 31 -12.95 -13.12 -19.82
CA PRO A 31 -14.31 -12.57 -19.80
C PRO A 31 -14.41 -11.37 -18.87
N LEU A 32 -15.17 -10.34 -19.27
CA LEU A 32 -15.21 -9.07 -18.52
C LEU A 32 -15.66 -9.25 -17.06
N HIS A 33 -16.64 -10.11 -16.80
CA HIS A 33 -17.13 -10.37 -15.44
C HIS A 33 -16.06 -11.02 -14.55
N ASP A 34 -15.31 -11.98 -15.09
CA ASP A 34 -14.16 -12.58 -14.42
C ASP A 34 -13.10 -11.51 -14.13
N LEU A 35 -12.78 -10.70 -15.13
CA LEU A 35 -11.77 -9.66 -15.03
C LEU A 35 -12.13 -8.62 -13.96
N ASP A 36 -13.38 -8.18 -13.92
CA ASP A 36 -13.90 -7.22 -12.93
C ASP A 36 -13.75 -7.75 -11.50
N SER A 37 -14.10 -9.01 -11.25
CA SER A 37 -13.95 -9.64 -9.92
C SER A 37 -12.49 -9.84 -9.47
N ARG A 38 -11.56 -9.87 -10.43
CA ARG A 38 -10.12 -10.08 -10.21
C ARG A 38 -9.32 -8.79 -10.08
N LEU A 39 -9.97 -7.63 -10.22
CA LEU A 39 -9.30 -6.35 -10.01
C LEU A 39 -8.82 -6.23 -8.57
N ARG A 40 -7.53 -5.92 -8.40
CA ARG A 40 -6.86 -5.70 -7.13
C ARG A 40 -5.89 -4.53 -7.26
N LEU A 41 -5.41 -4.06 -6.11
CA LEU A 41 -4.31 -3.11 -6.04
C LEU A 41 -3.05 -3.82 -5.58
N VAL A 42 -1.91 -3.44 -6.15
CA VAL A 42 -0.57 -3.87 -5.73
C VAL A 42 0.25 -2.62 -5.44
N VAL A 43 0.93 -2.59 -4.30
CA VAL A 43 1.85 -1.48 -3.99
C VAL A 43 3.10 -1.64 -4.85
N THR A 44 3.58 -0.55 -5.44
CA THR A 44 4.77 -0.55 -6.29
C THR A 44 5.49 0.79 -6.19
N PRO A 45 6.83 0.81 -6.32
CA PRO A 45 7.57 2.05 -6.48
C PRO A 45 7.10 2.82 -7.71
N ILE A 46 6.94 4.14 -7.58
CA ILE A 46 6.54 5.02 -8.69
C ILE A 46 7.55 4.95 -9.84
N ALA A 47 8.82 4.69 -9.54
CA ALA A 47 9.89 4.53 -10.53
C ALA A 47 9.69 3.33 -11.47
N ASP A 48 8.90 2.33 -11.05
CA ASP A 48 8.64 1.11 -11.82
C ASP A 48 7.36 1.23 -12.68
N LEU A 49 6.64 2.35 -12.59
CA LEU A 49 5.39 2.54 -13.30
C LEU A 49 5.60 2.92 -14.77
N GLY A 50 4.86 2.25 -15.65
CA GLY A 50 4.70 2.68 -17.04
C GLY A 50 3.81 3.91 -17.17
N SER A 51 3.98 4.66 -18.26
CA SER A 51 3.24 5.90 -18.56
C SER A 51 1.72 5.73 -18.71
N ASP A 52 1.26 4.50 -18.96
CA ASP A 52 -0.15 4.16 -19.15
C ASP A 52 -0.74 3.36 -17.96
N SER A 53 -0.18 3.52 -16.76
CA SER A 53 -0.66 2.81 -15.58
C SER A 53 -1.88 3.49 -14.95
N ILE A 54 -2.83 2.70 -14.44
CA ILE A 54 -3.89 3.20 -13.55
C ILE A 54 -3.42 3.07 -12.11
N THR A 55 -3.21 4.19 -11.42
CA THR A 55 -2.69 4.18 -10.05
C THR A 55 -3.42 5.14 -9.12
N ALA A 56 -3.39 4.82 -7.82
CA ALA A 56 -3.63 5.77 -6.74
C ALA A 56 -2.30 6.11 -6.06
N GLN A 57 -2.02 7.39 -5.85
CA GLN A 57 -0.80 7.79 -5.14
C GLN A 57 -0.95 7.49 -3.65
N LEU A 58 0.07 6.83 -3.08
CA LEU A 58 0.14 6.57 -1.65
C LEU A 58 1.00 7.61 -0.94
N GLY A 59 2.06 8.10 -1.58
CA GLY A 59 3.08 8.94 -0.96
C GLY A 59 4.40 8.19 -0.79
N GLY A 60 5.45 8.88 -0.35
CA GLY A 60 6.76 8.27 -0.07
C GLY A 60 7.40 7.49 -1.24
N GLY A 61 7.13 7.90 -2.49
CA GLY A 61 7.63 7.22 -3.68
C GLY A 61 6.87 5.93 -4.06
N LEU A 62 5.77 5.63 -3.37
CA LEU A 62 4.93 4.46 -3.62
C LEU A 62 3.57 4.83 -4.24
N ALA A 63 3.04 3.90 -5.03
CA ALA A 63 1.69 3.96 -5.58
C ALA A 63 0.98 2.61 -5.47
N ALA A 64 -0.34 2.64 -5.44
CA ALA A 64 -1.17 1.46 -5.60
C ALA A 64 -1.55 1.32 -7.08
N LEU A 65 -1.00 0.31 -7.74
CA LEU A 65 -1.23 -0.02 -9.14
C LEU A 65 -2.44 -0.93 -9.28
N LEU A 66 -3.35 -0.59 -10.20
CA LEU A 66 -4.44 -1.46 -10.58
C LEU A 66 -3.93 -2.65 -11.38
N VAL A 67 -4.22 -3.85 -10.90
CA VAL A 67 -3.91 -5.11 -11.57
C VAL A 67 -5.16 -5.97 -11.70
N ALA A 68 -5.18 -6.84 -12.69
CA ALA A 68 -6.02 -8.03 -12.69
C ALA A 68 -5.18 -9.21 -12.21
N MET A 69 -5.64 -9.89 -11.18
CA MET A 69 -5.01 -11.14 -10.72
C MET A 69 -5.34 -12.28 -11.70
N ASP A 70 -4.38 -13.18 -11.89
CA ASP A 70 -4.66 -14.46 -12.52
C ASP A 70 -5.46 -15.36 -11.57
N LEU A 71 -5.79 -16.58 -12.04
CA LEU A 71 -6.36 -17.60 -11.16
C LEU A 71 -5.37 -17.93 -10.03
N PRO A 72 -5.86 -18.29 -8.82
CA PRO A 72 -4.99 -18.63 -7.69
C PRO A 72 -3.94 -19.70 -8.02
N SER A 73 -4.26 -20.63 -8.91
CA SER A 73 -3.37 -21.69 -9.36
C SER A 73 -2.15 -21.22 -10.15
N THR A 74 -2.19 -20.02 -10.75
CA THR A 74 -1.11 -19.47 -11.59
C THR A 74 -0.39 -18.30 -10.92
N GLY A 75 -0.96 -17.68 -9.88
CA GLY A 75 -0.28 -16.73 -8.99
C GLY A 75 0.27 -15.46 -9.64
N GLY A 76 -0.19 -15.12 -10.85
CA GLY A 76 0.26 -13.94 -11.60
C GLY A 76 -0.62 -12.72 -11.38
N ALA A 77 -0.09 -11.56 -11.75
CA ALA A 77 -0.82 -10.30 -11.80
C ALA A 77 -0.48 -9.55 -13.09
N HIS A 78 -1.45 -8.84 -13.66
CA HIS A 78 -1.30 -8.07 -14.88
C HIS A 78 -1.74 -6.63 -14.65
N ALA A 79 -0.82 -5.69 -14.82
CA ALA A 79 -1.14 -4.27 -14.77
C ALA A 79 -2.24 -3.95 -15.78
N VAL A 80 -3.27 -3.21 -15.35
CA VAL A 80 -4.37 -2.77 -16.22
C VAL A 80 -3.97 -1.42 -16.84
N PRO A 81 -3.73 -1.36 -18.16
CA PRO A 81 -3.37 -0.10 -18.82
C PRO A 81 -4.57 0.86 -18.86
N ALA A 82 -4.32 2.16 -18.78
CA ALA A 82 -5.37 3.18 -18.80
C ALA A 82 -6.14 3.19 -20.11
N HIS A 83 -5.49 2.91 -21.24
CA HIS A 83 -6.18 2.75 -22.52
C HIS A 83 -7.10 1.52 -22.59
N PHE A 84 -7.02 0.59 -21.63
CA PHE A 84 -7.87 -0.60 -21.55
C PHE A 84 -9.19 -0.36 -20.80
N THR A 85 -9.34 0.79 -20.13
CA THR A 85 -10.57 1.19 -19.41
C THR A 85 -11.87 1.14 -20.22
N PRO A 86 -11.91 1.42 -21.56
CA PRO A 86 -13.15 1.35 -22.33
C PRO A 86 -13.84 -0.02 -22.28
N ARG A 87 -13.10 -1.10 -21.99
CA ARG A 87 -13.67 -2.46 -21.85
C ARG A 87 -14.72 -2.55 -20.73
N TRP A 88 -14.61 -1.73 -19.68
CA TRP A 88 -15.56 -1.68 -18.57
C TRP A 88 -16.64 -0.58 -18.73
N ASN A 89 -16.54 0.26 -19.76
CA ASN A 89 -17.34 1.48 -19.87
C ASN A 89 -17.29 2.33 -18.57
N SER A 90 -16.08 2.51 -18.02
CA SER A 90 -15.86 3.10 -16.70
C SER A 90 -14.61 4.00 -16.70
N THR A 91 -14.44 4.82 -15.65
CA THR A 91 -13.23 5.65 -15.48
C THR A 91 -12.17 4.97 -14.62
N SER A 92 -10.92 5.42 -14.69
CA SER A 92 -9.83 4.90 -13.84
C SER A 92 -10.13 5.01 -12.33
N PRO A 93 -10.66 6.13 -11.80
CA PRO A 93 -11.11 6.20 -10.41
C PRO A 93 -12.16 5.16 -10.03
N ASP A 94 -13.13 4.89 -10.91
CA ASP A 94 -14.17 3.88 -10.65
C ASP A 94 -13.55 2.47 -10.57
N LEU A 95 -12.59 2.17 -11.43
CA LEU A 95 -11.90 0.87 -11.40
C LEU A 95 -11.03 0.69 -10.15
N LEU A 96 -10.38 1.76 -9.67
CA LEU A 96 -9.66 1.75 -8.39
C LEU A 96 -10.62 1.49 -7.22
N ALA A 97 -11.79 2.14 -7.23
CA ALA A 97 -12.82 1.91 -6.21
C ALA A 97 -13.37 0.47 -6.25
N ARG A 98 -13.61 -0.08 -7.43
CA ARG A 98 -14.01 -1.49 -7.60
C ARG A 98 -12.94 -2.45 -7.09
N ALA A 99 -11.67 -2.20 -7.38
CA ALA A 99 -10.57 -3.03 -6.89
C ALA A 99 -10.51 -3.04 -5.35
N LEU A 100 -10.66 -1.88 -4.70
CA LEU A 100 -10.76 -1.78 -3.24
C LEU A 100 -11.96 -2.55 -2.67
N GLY A 101 -13.13 -2.44 -3.34
CA GLY A 101 -14.32 -3.18 -2.96
C GLY A 101 -14.13 -4.70 -3.10
N ASN A 102 -13.46 -5.16 -4.15
CA ASN A 102 -13.15 -6.57 -4.31
C ASN A 102 -12.19 -7.09 -3.23
N MET A 103 -11.22 -6.27 -2.83
CA MET A 103 -10.29 -6.60 -1.75
C MET A 103 -11.00 -6.83 -0.41
N GLU A 104 -12.25 -6.39 -0.20
CA GLU A 104 -13.00 -6.67 1.03
C GLU A 104 -13.20 -8.16 1.31
N ARG A 105 -13.13 -8.98 0.26
CA ARG A 105 -13.34 -10.42 0.33
C ARG A 105 -12.04 -11.21 0.36
N ASP A 106 -10.89 -10.53 0.31
CA ASP A 106 -9.59 -11.18 0.35
C ASP A 106 -9.34 -11.78 1.72
N ARG A 107 -8.67 -12.93 1.74
CA ARG A 107 -8.25 -13.57 2.99
C ARG A 107 -6.91 -13.02 3.43
N LEU A 108 -6.83 -12.62 4.69
CA LEU A 108 -5.64 -12.07 5.33
C LEU A 108 -5.27 -12.91 6.55
N ALA A 109 -3.98 -13.19 6.71
CA ALA A 109 -3.41 -13.60 7.98
C ALA A 109 -3.01 -12.34 8.75
N ILE A 110 -3.58 -12.15 9.94
CA ILE A 110 -3.30 -11.01 10.81
C ILE A 110 -2.73 -11.57 12.12
N GLU A 111 -1.48 -11.25 12.40
CA GLU A 111 -0.77 -11.69 13.60
C GLU A 111 -0.45 -10.48 14.48
N SER A 112 -0.68 -10.59 15.79
CA SER A 112 -0.28 -9.56 16.76
C SER A 112 0.97 -10.02 17.50
N LEU A 113 2.11 -9.35 17.28
CA LEU A 113 3.41 -9.74 17.85
C LEU A 113 3.77 -8.98 19.13
N ALA A 114 3.17 -7.81 19.34
CA ALA A 114 3.27 -7.02 20.57
C ALA A 114 1.84 -6.67 21.03
N GLY A 115 1.64 -6.46 22.34
CA GLY A 115 0.32 -6.21 22.94
C GLY A 115 -0.02 -7.03 24.19
N GLY A 116 0.88 -7.90 24.67
CA GLY A 116 0.71 -8.55 25.97
C GLY A 116 0.75 -7.53 27.11
N ASN A 117 -0.26 -7.53 27.98
CA ASN A 117 -0.42 -6.62 29.13
C ASN A 117 -0.59 -5.12 28.81
N GLY A 118 -1.25 -4.77 27.70
CA GLY A 118 -1.65 -3.38 27.40
C GLY A 118 -0.56 -2.50 26.81
N GLY A 119 0.57 -3.08 26.38
CA GLY A 119 1.60 -2.36 25.61
C GLY A 119 1.21 -2.15 24.13
N PRO A 120 2.02 -1.39 23.38
CA PRO A 120 1.81 -1.12 21.96
C PRO A 120 1.61 -2.39 21.14
N ALA A 121 0.64 -2.35 20.22
CA ALA A 121 0.32 -3.48 19.35
C ALA A 121 1.06 -3.37 18.00
N LEU A 122 1.84 -4.42 17.68
CA LEU A 122 2.45 -4.60 16.36
C LEU A 122 1.67 -5.67 15.59
N TYR A 123 1.06 -5.28 14.48
CA TYR A 123 0.36 -6.18 13.58
C TYR A 123 1.23 -6.54 12.38
N VAL A 124 1.25 -7.81 12.04
CA VAL A 124 1.76 -8.33 10.77
C VAL A 124 0.57 -8.76 9.94
N VAL A 125 0.40 -8.14 8.77
CA VAL A 125 -0.69 -8.46 7.85
C VAL A 125 -0.08 -9.07 6.59
N THR A 126 -0.51 -10.28 6.26
CA THR A 126 -0.06 -11.02 5.08
C THR A 126 -1.26 -11.46 4.25
N GLY A 127 -1.22 -11.24 2.94
CA GLY A 127 -2.23 -11.76 2.02
C GLY A 127 -2.12 -13.28 1.87
N GLN A 128 -3.26 -13.96 1.83
CA GLN A 128 -3.35 -15.40 1.63
C GLN A 128 -3.68 -15.73 0.17
N ASP A 129 -3.46 -17.00 -0.22
CA ASP A 129 -3.86 -17.52 -1.53
C ASP A 129 -3.27 -16.74 -2.74
N GLY A 130 -2.08 -16.14 -2.56
CA GLY A 130 -1.39 -15.37 -3.60
C GLY A 130 -1.91 -13.94 -3.80
N LEU A 131 -2.79 -13.46 -2.92
CA LEU A 131 -3.36 -12.11 -2.99
C LEU A 131 -2.41 -11.05 -2.41
N PRO A 132 -2.43 -9.80 -2.88
CA PRO A 132 -1.50 -8.76 -2.41
C PRO A 132 -1.90 -8.20 -1.03
N GLY A 133 -1.17 -8.58 0.02
CA GLY A 133 -1.37 -8.05 1.37
C GLY A 133 -1.01 -6.57 1.57
N ALA A 134 0.03 -6.03 0.91
CA ALA A 134 0.51 -4.66 1.18
C ALA A 134 -0.53 -3.58 0.87
N ALA A 135 -1.28 -3.75 -0.22
CA ALA A 135 -2.28 -2.78 -0.64
C ALA A 135 -3.47 -2.64 0.33
N HIS A 136 -3.63 -3.60 1.26
CA HIS A 136 -4.63 -3.50 2.34
C HIS A 136 -4.31 -2.39 3.35
N VAL A 137 -3.13 -1.77 3.28
CA VAL A 137 -2.82 -0.52 4.00
C VAL A 137 -3.83 0.60 3.72
N LEU A 138 -4.41 0.65 2.52
CA LEU A 138 -5.43 1.64 2.11
C LEU A 138 -6.76 1.53 2.89
N ARG A 139 -6.93 0.43 3.61
CA ARG A 139 -8.13 0.06 4.36
C ARG A 139 -7.77 -0.48 5.74
N LEU A 140 -6.70 0.08 6.31
CA LEU A 140 -6.10 -0.43 7.54
C LEU A 140 -7.09 -0.46 8.71
N GLU A 141 -7.95 0.56 8.85
CA GLU A 141 -8.98 0.59 9.90
C GLU A 141 -9.95 -0.60 9.78
N GLN A 142 -10.39 -0.92 8.56
CA GLN A 142 -11.27 -2.06 8.30
C GLN A 142 -10.56 -3.40 8.51
N VAL A 143 -9.28 -3.49 8.15
CA VAL A 143 -8.46 -4.68 8.32
C VAL A 143 -8.23 -4.98 9.81
N LEU A 144 -7.95 -3.95 10.61
CA LEU A 144 -7.69 -4.10 12.03
C LEU A 144 -8.97 -4.06 12.89
N GLY A 145 -10.11 -3.67 12.31
CA GLY A 145 -11.38 -3.54 13.02
C GLY A 145 -11.39 -2.42 14.08
N GLN A 146 -10.53 -1.42 13.94
CA GLN A 146 -10.38 -0.31 14.88
C GLN A 146 -10.14 1.01 14.17
N ARG A 147 -10.51 2.12 14.83
CA ARG A 147 -10.23 3.47 14.32
C ARG A 147 -8.78 3.85 14.60
N LEU A 148 -8.22 4.67 13.72
CA LEU A 148 -6.84 5.15 13.78
C LEU A 148 -6.81 6.68 13.81
N PRO A 149 -7.22 7.32 14.92
CA PRO A 149 -7.38 8.78 14.98
C PRO A 149 -6.08 9.54 14.70
N HIS A 150 -4.94 8.97 15.08
CA HIS A 150 -3.61 9.52 14.84
C HIS A 150 -2.85 8.78 13.72
N GLY A 151 -3.53 7.91 12.99
CA GLY A 151 -2.93 7.06 11.97
C GLY A 151 -2.18 5.84 12.53
N ALA A 152 -1.24 5.33 11.75
CA ALA A 152 -0.40 4.18 12.11
C ALA A 152 1.02 4.34 11.57
N LEU A 153 2.00 3.76 12.26
CA LEU A 153 3.31 3.49 11.65
C LEU A 153 3.17 2.25 10.78
N VAL A 154 3.65 2.32 9.54
CA VAL A 154 3.53 1.24 8.56
C VAL A 154 4.88 0.96 7.92
N ALA A 155 5.22 -0.31 7.75
CA ALA A 155 6.38 -0.72 6.98
C ALA A 155 5.98 -1.82 5.99
N MET A 156 6.46 -1.77 4.74
CA MET A 156 6.01 -2.65 3.66
C MET A 156 7.19 -3.39 3.02
N PRO A 157 7.64 -4.51 3.60
CA PRO A 157 8.79 -5.23 3.09
C PRO A 157 8.51 -5.97 1.76
N SER A 158 7.25 -6.29 1.44
CA SER A 158 6.91 -6.96 0.17
C SER A 158 5.48 -6.63 -0.27
N ASN A 159 5.13 -6.92 -1.53
CA ASN A 159 3.77 -6.72 -2.04
C ASN A 159 2.71 -7.55 -1.30
N ASN A 160 3.13 -8.64 -0.64
CA ASN A 160 2.22 -9.52 0.09
C ASN A 160 2.16 -9.23 1.61
N ARG A 161 2.98 -8.30 2.14
CA ARG A 161 3.08 -8.12 3.58
C ARG A 161 3.34 -6.69 3.98
N PHE A 162 2.65 -6.25 5.04
CA PHE A 162 3.00 -5.03 5.75
C PHE A 162 2.96 -5.24 7.27
N TYR A 163 3.68 -4.38 7.97
CA TYR A 163 3.65 -4.23 9.42
C TYR A 163 2.92 -2.94 9.76
N ALA A 164 2.10 -2.95 10.80
CA ALA A 164 1.37 -1.78 11.26
C ALA A 164 1.40 -1.65 12.79
N VAL A 165 1.64 -0.44 13.26
CA VAL A 165 1.49 -0.05 14.67
C VAL A 165 0.49 1.11 14.72
N PRO A 166 -0.77 0.85 15.08
CA PRO A 166 -1.74 1.89 15.40
C PRO A 166 -1.17 2.88 16.42
N ILE A 167 -1.32 4.18 16.17
CA ILE A 167 -0.87 5.22 17.09
C ILE A 167 -2.07 5.66 17.92
N HIS A 168 -2.11 5.26 19.18
CA HIS A 168 -3.09 5.74 20.15
C HIS A 168 -2.48 6.73 21.12
N SER A 169 -1.19 6.56 21.44
CA SER A 169 -0.45 7.34 22.42
C SER A 169 1.01 7.54 22.02
N GLY A 170 1.77 8.25 22.85
CA GLY A 170 3.20 8.41 22.65
C GLY A 170 3.99 7.11 22.78
N ASP A 171 3.50 6.12 23.55
CA ASP A 171 4.22 4.86 23.78
C ASP A 171 4.29 3.99 22.52
N ASP A 172 3.31 4.11 21.63
CA ASP A 172 3.27 3.36 20.36
C ASP A 172 4.45 3.72 19.45
N LEU A 173 4.97 4.94 19.57
CA LEU A 173 6.16 5.38 18.85
C LEU A 173 7.43 4.65 19.30
N GLY A 174 7.43 4.00 20.47
CA GLY A 174 8.53 3.17 20.95
C GLY A 174 8.81 1.95 20.05
N LEU A 175 7.87 1.55 19.19
CA LEU A 175 8.05 0.46 18.23
C LEU A 175 8.70 0.90 16.91
N LEU A 176 9.02 2.18 16.74
CA LEU A 176 9.57 2.70 15.50
C LEU A 176 10.94 2.09 15.16
N ASP A 177 11.83 1.97 16.15
CA ASP A 177 13.15 1.34 15.99
C ASP A 177 12.98 -0.15 15.60
N THR A 178 12.03 -0.84 16.24
CA THR A 178 11.72 -2.26 15.93
C THR A 178 11.29 -2.43 14.48
N LEU A 179 10.40 -1.55 13.97
CA LEU A 179 9.96 -1.59 12.57
C LEU A 179 11.12 -1.36 11.60
N VAL A 180 11.97 -0.35 11.87
CA VAL A 180 13.12 -0.04 11.02
C VAL A 180 14.11 -1.22 11.00
N SER A 181 14.46 -1.77 12.15
CA SER A 181 15.34 -2.94 12.24
C SER A 181 14.76 -4.15 11.52
N ALA A 182 13.45 -4.41 11.66
CA ALA A 182 12.79 -5.54 11.02
C ALA A 182 12.86 -5.45 9.49
N VAL A 183 12.57 -4.30 8.90
CA VAL A 183 12.59 -4.14 7.44
C VAL A 183 14.01 -4.10 6.89
N ARG A 184 14.96 -3.47 7.59
CA ARG A 184 16.37 -3.50 7.18
C ARG A 184 16.96 -4.91 7.21
N GLY A 185 16.67 -5.69 8.25
CA GLY A 185 17.10 -7.08 8.33
C GLY A 185 16.52 -7.95 7.20
N LEU A 186 15.32 -7.65 6.71
CA LEU A 186 14.77 -8.29 5.51
C LEU A 186 15.47 -7.84 4.22
N ALA A 187 15.84 -6.56 4.12
CA ALA A 187 16.58 -6.03 2.97
C ALA A 187 17.99 -6.65 2.84
N GLU A 188 18.62 -7.04 3.95
CA GLU A 188 19.88 -7.77 3.96
C GLU A 188 19.74 -9.20 3.39
N GLN A 189 18.54 -9.78 3.44
CA GLN A 189 18.25 -11.13 2.94
C GLN A 189 17.82 -11.13 1.47
N GLY A 190 17.45 -9.98 0.91
CA GLY A 190 17.07 -9.85 -0.48
C GLY A 190 16.28 -8.58 -0.79
N PRO A 191 15.81 -8.42 -2.05
CA PRO A 191 15.03 -7.26 -2.44
C PRO A 191 13.75 -7.12 -1.62
N VAL A 192 13.51 -5.90 -1.12
CA VAL A 192 12.28 -5.51 -0.43
C VAL A 192 11.55 -4.44 -1.22
N LEU A 193 10.23 -4.36 -1.04
CA LEU A 193 9.39 -3.33 -1.66
C LEU A 193 9.77 -1.92 -1.17
N SER A 194 10.01 -1.74 0.12
CA SER A 194 10.51 -0.49 0.70
C SER A 194 11.32 -0.80 1.96
N GLN A 195 12.34 0.03 2.22
CA GLN A 195 13.12 0.02 3.47
C GLN A 195 12.66 1.07 4.47
N ASP A 196 11.67 1.89 4.10
CA ASP A 196 11.18 2.98 4.92
C ASP A 196 10.07 2.52 5.86
N VAL A 197 9.93 3.29 6.95
CA VAL A 197 8.72 3.30 7.77
C VAL A 197 7.96 4.58 7.45
N PHE A 198 6.66 4.43 7.25
CA PHE A 198 5.73 5.48 6.90
C PHE A 198 4.80 5.77 8.05
N TRP A 199 4.35 7.01 8.16
CA TRP A 199 3.14 7.36 8.89
C TRP A 199 1.97 7.32 7.90
N LEU A 200 1.04 6.39 8.11
CA LEU A 200 -0.23 6.36 7.42
C LEU A 200 -1.23 7.24 8.17
N HIS A 201 -1.69 8.32 7.53
CA HIS A 201 -2.77 9.15 8.06
C HIS A 201 -3.64 9.67 6.91
N ASP A 202 -4.96 9.63 7.09
CA ASP A 202 -5.93 10.05 6.07
C ASP A 202 -5.71 9.42 4.68
N GLY A 203 -5.27 8.16 4.66
CA GLY A 203 -5.00 7.40 3.43
C GLY A 203 -3.75 7.85 2.68
N GLN A 204 -2.85 8.61 3.32
CA GLN A 204 -1.55 9.02 2.76
C GLN A 204 -0.40 8.44 3.60
N LEU A 205 0.68 8.04 2.93
CA LEU A 205 1.92 7.55 3.50
C LEU A 205 2.98 8.63 3.47
N ASP A 206 3.31 9.15 4.64
CA ASP A 206 4.41 10.08 4.85
C ASP A 206 5.65 9.31 5.31
N PRO A 207 6.76 9.29 4.55
CA PRO A 207 7.97 8.60 4.98
C PRO A 207 8.60 9.30 6.19
N LEU A 208 9.03 8.52 7.17
CA LEU A 208 9.74 9.04 8.35
C LEU A 208 11.24 9.23 8.11
N ASN A 209 11.74 8.78 6.95
CA ASN A 209 13.11 8.97 6.46
C ASN A 209 14.16 8.57 7.51
N ALA A 210 14.18 7.30 7.87
CA ALA A 210 15.05 6.78 8.92
C ALA A 210 16.47 6.53 8.38
N THR A 211 17.45 7.27 8.87
CA THR A 211 18.87 7.14 8.51
C THR A 211 19.69 6.70 9.71
N VAL A 212 20.68 5.82 9.49
CA VAL A 212 21.66 5.49 10.53
C VAL A 212 22.86 6.39 10.32
N LYS A 213 23.18 7.21 11.31
CA LYS A 213 24.36 8.08 11.32
C LYS A 213 25.12 7.85 12.62
N ASP A 214 26.40 7.50 12.51
CA ASP A 214 27.27 7.24 13.67
C ASP A 214 26.74 6.15 14.62
N GLY A 215 26.03 5.15 14.08
CA GLY A 215 25.40 4.08 14.86
C GLY A 215 24.06 4.47 15.51
N GLU A 216 23.64 5.72 15.39
CA GLU A 216 22.35 6.21 15.88
C GLU A 216 21.31 6.27 14.76
N LEU A 217 20.08 5.86 15.08
CA LEU A 217 18.96 6.00 14.18
C LEU A 217 18.37 7.41 14.30
N ARG A 218 18.25 8.09 13.16
CA ARG A 218 17.72 9.46 13.06
C ARG A 218 16.58 9.51 12.07
N TYR A 219 15.51 10.21 12.46
CA TYR A 219 14.31 10.36 11.66
C TYR A 219 14.16 11.79 11.17
N PHE A 220 13.68 11.94 9.94
CA PHE A 220 13.36 13.24 9.33
C PHE A 220 11.89 13.24 8.87
N PRO A 221 10.94 13.22 9.82
CA PRO A 221 9.52 13.14 9.49
C PRO A 221 8.99 14.46 8.90
N SER A 222 7.81 14.39 8.28
CA SER A 222 7.09 15.56 7.78
C SER A 222 6.70 16.52 8.91
N ASP A 223 6.44 17.78 8.57
CA ASP A 223 5.98 18.77 9.56
C ASP A 223 4.62 18.41 10.15
N ALA A 224 3.75 17.75 9.37
CA ALA A 224 2.48 17.22 9.85
C ALA A 224 2.68 16.18 10.96
N PHE A 225 3.60 15.23 10.78
CA PHE A 225 3.92 14.27 11.84
C PHE A 225 4.53 14.93 13.07
N LYS A 226 5.40 15.95 12.91
CA LYS A 226 5.94 16.70 14.05
C LYS A 226 4.85 17.41 14.85
N GLN A 227 3.80 17.90 14.20
CA GLN A 227 2.64 18.53 14.86
C GLN A 227 1.76 17.51 15.62
N LEU A 228 1.84 16.22 15.29
CA LEU A 228 1.17 15.16 16.03
C LEU A 228 1.85 14.89 17.39
N LEU A 229 3.19 14.97 17.48
CA LEU A 229 3.94 14.59 18.69
C LEU A 229 3.48 15.28 19.99
N PRO A 230 3.17 16.59 20.02
CA PRO A 230 2.64 17.24 21.22
C PRO A 230 1.21 16.81 21.60
N GLN A 231 0.45 16.23 20.67
CA GLN A 231 -0.90 15.72 20.92
C GLN A 231 -0.81 14.38 21.65
N LEU A 232 0.03 13.48 21.15
CA LEU A 232 0.27 12.16 21.76
C LEU A 232 0.80 12.22 23.20
N ARG A 233 1.55 13.28 23.55
CA ARG A 233 2.02 13.50 24.93
C ARG A 233 0.92 13.90 25.90
N ARG A 234 -0.12 14.57 25.41
CA ARG A 234 -1.26 15.02 26.25
C ARG A 234 -2.20 13.87 26.55
N ASP A 235 -2.42 12.99 25.59
CA ASP A 235 -3.30 11.83 25.72
C ASP A 235 -2.79 10.80 26.75
N HIS A 236 -1.49 10.84 27.10
CA HIS A 236 -0.86 10.01 28.14
C HIS A 236 -1.07 10.47 29.59
N SER A 237 -1.67 11.64 29.80
CA SER A 237 -1.81 12.25 31.14
C SER A 237 -3.16 11.98 31.81
N HIS A 238 -3.97 11.05 31.27
CA HIS A 238 -5.30 10.69 31.75
C HIS A 238 -5.38 9.20 32.09
#